data_AF-A0A366H982-F1
#
_entry.id   AF-A0A366H982-F1
#
_cell.length_a   1.000
_cell.length_b   1.000
_cell.length_c   1.000
_cell.angle_alpha   90.00
_cell.angle_beta   90.00
_cell.angle_gamma   90.00
#
_symmetry.space_group_name_H-M   'P 1'
#
loop_
_entity.id
_entity.type
_entity.pdbx_description
1 polymer ?
#
loop_
_entity_poly.entity_id
_entity_poly.type
_entity_poly.pdbx_seq_one_letter_code
_entity_poly.pdbx_strand_id
1 'polypeptide(L)'
;MEKASWRLARTERSRVIGKGRLNIAAVCVAAALAGLPLASQGAGLDPNAFVTDEFLASRALAPINAQYAYARGYTGKGVLIAIVDSGLDVNHPEFHGRISPQLRNFFNSLGPEDVPI
;
A
#
# COMPACT_ATOMS: atom_id res chain seq x y z
N MET A 1 -16.55 36.40 21.41
CA MET A 1 -17.96 36.53 21.82
C MET A 1 -18.68 36.93 20.54
N GLU A 2 -19.49 36.11 19.86
CA GLU A 2 -20.69 35.39 20.30
C GLU A 2 -20.98 34.26 19.28
N LYS A 3 -21.63 33.18 19.74
CA LYS A 3 -21.84 31.91 19.01
C LYS A 3 -23.13 31.97 18.18
N ALA A 4 -23.07 31.65 16.88
CA ALA A 4 -24.27 31.37 16.09
C ALA A 4 -24.47 29.84 15.97
N SER A 5 -25.41 29.34 16.77
CA SER A 5 -25.90 27.97 16.80
C SER A 5 -27.14 27.84 15.92
N TRP A 6 -27.11 26.94 14.93
CA TRP A 6 -28.31 26.57 14.16
C TRP A 6 -28.44 25.05 14.09
N ARG A 7 -29.09 24.48 15.11
CA ARG A 7 -29.80 23.20 15.02
C ARG A 7 -31.28 23.53 14.77
N LEU A 8 -31.87 22.90 13.75
CA LEU A 8 -33.16 22.19 13.75
C LEU A 8 -33.78 22.20 12.35
N ALA A 9 -33.92 21.02 11.76
CA ALA A 9 -35.06 20.68 10.90
C ALA A 9 -35.17 19.15 10.84
N ARG A 10 -35.86 18.59 11.83
CA ARG A 10 -36.37 17.22 11.79
C ARG A 10 -37.74 17.29 11.13
N THR A 11 -37.86 16.82 9.89
CA THR A 11 -39.17 16.59 9.25
C THR A 11 -39.38 15.09 9.15
N GLU A 12 -40.45 14.63 9.81
CA GLU A 12 -40.88 13.25 9.87
C GLU A 12 -41.70 12.83 8.65
N ARG A 13 -41.53 11.54 8.31
CA ARG A 13 -42.52 10.56 7.84
C ARG A 13 -43.22 10.78 6.51
N SER A 14 -42.92 9.88 5.58
CA SER A 14 -43.93 9.28 4.70
C SER A 14 -43.72 7.76 4.63
N ARG A 15 -44.67 7.01 5.19
CA ARG A 15 -44.81 5.56 5.07
C ARG A 15 -45.73 5.30 3.88
N VAL A 16 -45.22 4.64 2.83
CA VAL A 16 -46.08 3.96 1.84
C VAL A 16 -45.65 2.51 1.76
N ILE A 17 -46.67 1.67 1.78
CA ILE A 17 -46.67 0.23 1.98
C ILE A 17 -46.68 -0.39 0.58
N GLY A 18 -45.75 -1.29 0.29
CA GLY A 18 -45.70 -2.05 -0.96
C GLY A 18 -45.09 -3.41 -0.74
N LYS A 19 -45.90 -4.39 -0.34
CA LYS A 19 -45.52 -5.81 -0.31
C LYS A 19 -45.47 -6.32 -1.75
N GLY A 20 -44.29 -6.73 -2.22
CA GLY A 20 -44.11 -7.23 -3.58
C GLY A 20 -42.86 -8.11 -3.75
N ARG A 21 -43.02 -9.39 -3.42
CA ARG A 21 -42.35 -10.60 -3.94
C ARG A 21 -40.80 -10.62 -3.98
N LEU A 22 -40.25 -11.49 -3.13
CA LEU A 22 -38.87 -11.96 -3.11
C LEU A 22 -38.45 -12.56 -4.47
N ASN A 23 -37.27 -12.18 -4.95
CA ASN A 23 -36.46 -13.03 -5.84
C ASN A 23 -35.23 -13.50 -5.05
N ILE A 24 -35.22 -14.80 -4.79
CA ILE A 24 -34.16 -15.53 -4.08
C ILE A 24 -33.13 -15.97 -5.13
N ALA A 25 -31.88 -15.50 -4.98
CA ALA A 25 -30.61 -16.05 -5.49
C ALA A 25 -29.65 -14.84 -5.65
N ALA A 26 -28.59 -14.64 -4.88
CA ALA A 26 -27.62 -15.60 -4.42
C ALA A 26 -27.27 -15.37 -2.95
N VAL A 27 -27.54 -16.39 -2.13
CA VAL A 27 -26.86 -16.56 -0.85
C VAL A 27 -25.44 -17.01 -1.18
N CYS A 28 -24.49 -16.08 -1.28
CA CYS A 28 -23.10 -16.43 -1.07
C CYS A 28 -22.98 -16.78 0.42
N VAL A 29 -22.72 -18.06 0.68
CA VAL A 29 -22.62 -18.65 2.02
C VAL A 29 -21.72 -17.78 2.91
N ALA A 30 -22.33 -17.10 3.88
CA ALA A 30 -21.61 -16.50 4.98
C ALA A 30 -21.06 -17.64 5.85
N ALA A 31 -19.81 -18.02 5.60
CA ALA A 31 -19.04 -18.73 6.61
C ALA A 31 -18.74 -17.73 7.73
N ALA A 32 -19.34 -17.98 8.90
CA ALA A 32 -19.06 -17.25 10.11
C ALA A 32 -17.56 -17.26 10.41
N LEU A 33 -16.97 -16.09 10.65
CA LEU A 33 -15.71 -15.98 11.39
C LEU A 33 -15.96 -15.07 12.60
N ALA A 34 -16.62 -15.65 13.60
CA ALA A 34 -16.53 -15.15 14.95
C ALA A 34 -15.07 -15.33 15.43
N GLY A 35 -14.37 -14.22 15.69
CA GLY A 35 -13.24 -14.21 16.61
C GLY A 35 -11.99 -14.98 16.21
N LEU A 36 -11.51 -14.84 14.97
CA LEU A 36 -10.08 -15.08 14.75
C LEU A 36 -9.31 -14.02 15.56
N PRO A 37 -8.38 -14.39 16.45
CA PRO A 37 -7.40 -13.41 16.87
C PRO A 37 -6.70 -13.00 15.58
N LEU A 38 -6.69 -11.68 15.28
CA LEU A 38 -5.57 -11.12 14.56
C LEU A 38 -4.37 -11.48 15.43
N ALA A 39 -3.73 -12.62 15.15
CA ALA A 39 -2.43 -12.92 15.70
C ALA A 39 -1.61 -11.66 15.45
N SER A 40 -1.11 -11.07 16.52
CA SER A 40 -0.17 -9.98 16.40
C SER A 40 0.90 -10.46 15.41
N GLN A 41 1.02 -9.75 14.29
CA GLN A 41 2.18 -9.86 13.41
C GLN A 41 3.35 -9.31 14.24
N GLY A 42 3.82 -10.12 15.17
CA GLY A 42 4.69 -9.72 16.27
C GLY A 42 5.60 -10.85 16.74
N ALA A 43 5.48 -12.05 16.18
CA ALA A 43 6.60 -12.97 16.11
C ALA A 43 7.41 -12.58 14.87
N GLY A 44 8.40 -11.70 15.04
CA GLY A 44 9.37 -11.45 13.98
C GLY A 44 9.97 -12.78 13.53
N LEU A 45 10.08 -12.98 12.21
CA LEU A 45 10.79 -14.12 11.65
C LEU A 45 12.24 -14.11 12.14
N ASP A 46 12.94 -15.25 12.10
CA ASP A 46 14.37 -15.27 12.38
C ASP A 46 15.10 -14.33 11.40
N PRO A 47 15.83 -13.29 11.88
CA PRO A 47 16.59 -12.41 10.99
C PRO A 47 17.57 -13.16 10.09
N ASN A 48 18.10 -14.30 10.53
CA ASN A 48 19.01 -15.11 9.71
C ASN A 48 18.35 -15.67 8.45
N ALA A 49 17.02 -15.80 8.43
CA ALA A 49 16.28 -16.21 7.23
C ALA A 49 16.40 -15.19 6.07
N PHE A 50 16.83 -13.95 6.36
CA PHE A 50 17.03 -12.88 5.37
C PHE A 50 18.51 -12.66 5.02
N VAL A 51 19.42 -13.44 5.58
CA VAL A 51 20.85 -13.40 5.24
C VAL A 51 21.08 -14.37 4.08
N THR A 52 20.80 -13.90 2.87
CA THR A 52 21.00 -14.64 1.60
C THR A 52 22.38 -14.34 0.99
N ASP A 53 22.76 -15.07 -0.07
CA ASP A 53 23.97 -14.75 -0.83
C ASP A 53 23.93 -13.33 -1.41
N GLU A 54 22.76 -12.87 -1.86
CA GLU A 54 22.56 -11.49 -2.32
C GLU A 54 22.75 -10.48 -1.17
N PHE A 55 22.25 -10.79 0.04
CA PHE A 55 22.47 -9.96 1.22
C PHE A 55 23.97 -9.82 1.52
N LEU A 56 24.71 -10.93 1.46
CA LEU A 56 26.15 -10.98 1.72
C LEU A 56 26.97 -10.31 0.61
N ALA A 57 26.49 -10.31 -0.62
CA ALA A 57 27.10 -9.60 -1.73
C ALA A 57 26.93 -8.07 -1.62
N SER A 58 25.93 -7.59 -0.88
CA SER A 58 25.70 -6.16 -0.66
C SER A 58 26.66 -5.58 0.38
N ARG A 59 27.34 -4.49 0.00
CA ARG A 59 28.16 -3.71 0.93
C ARG A 59 27.35 -2.86 1.91
N ALA A 60 26.03 -2.75 1.73
CA ALA A 60 25.19 -1.81 2.47
C ALA A 60 24.23 -2.47 3.48
N LEU A 61 23.76 -3.70 3.22
CA LEU A 61 22.68 -4.31 4.01
C LEU A 61 23.12 -4.74 5.41
N ALA A 62 24.29 -5.35 5.54
CA ALA A 62 24.82 -5.77 6.85
C ALA A 62 25.14 -4.57 7.77
N PRO A 63 25.83 -3.50 7.32
CA PRO A 63 26.09 -2.32 8.15
C PRO A 63 24.85 -1.67 8.75
N ILE A 64 23.70 -1.73 8.06
CA ILE A 64 22.44 -1.13 8.53
C ILE A 64 21.52 -2.11 9.25
N ASN A 65 21.95 -3.36 9.47
CA ASN A 65 21.15 -4.38 10.14
C ASN A 65 19.78 -4.63 9.47
N ALA A 66 19.74 -4.60 8.13
CA ALA A 66 18.50 -4.67 7.35
C ALA A 66 17.67 -5.95 7.64
N GLN A 67 18.34 -7.06 7.92
CA GLN A 67 17.71 -8.35 8.23
C GLN A 67 16.75 -8.30 9.42
N TYR A 68 16.99 -7.43 10.40
CA TYR A 68 16.09 -7.25 11.54
C TYR A 68 14.84 -6.43 11.19
N ALA A 69 14.92 -5.56 10.20
CA ALA A 69 13.75 -4.86 9.67
C ALA A 69 12.89 -5.83 8.86
N TYR A 70 13.51 -6.64 8.01
CA TYR A 70 12.83 -7.66 7.20
C TYR A 70 12.17 -8.73 8.06
N ALA A 71 12.85 -9.20 9.11
CA ALA A 71 12.28 -10.09 10.13
C ALA A 71 10.98 -9.58 10.76
N ARG A 72 10.86 -8.25 10.91
CA ARG A 72 9.66 -7.59 11.44
C ARG A 72 8.63 -7.26 10.35
N GLY A 73 8.86 -7.68 9.11
CA GLY A 73 7.97 -7.44 7.97
C GLY A 73 8.09 -6.04 7.35
N TYR A 74 9.08 -5.24 7.73
CA TYR A 74 9.28 -3.92 7.13
C TYR A 74 9.97 -4.06 5.78
N THR A 75 9.26 -3.67 4.71
CA THR A 75 9.71 -3.86 3.32
C THR A 75 9.79 -2.55 2.52
N GLY A 76 9.34 -1.43 3.08
CA GLY A 76 9.17 -0.17 2.34
C GLY A 76 7.94 -0.12 1.43
N LYS A 77 7.08 -1.15 1.44
CA LYS A 77 5.82 -1.15 0.67
C LYS A 77 4.96 0.08 1.00
N GLY A 78 4.58 0.83 -0.03
CA GLY A 78 3.79 2.05 0.11
C GLY A 78 4.60 3.32 0.35
N VAL A 79 5.94 3.23 0.46
CA VAL A 79 6.83 4.39 0.53
C VAL A 79 7.27 4.75 -0.89
N LEU A 80 7.08 6.00 -1.29
CA LEU A 80 7.58 6.54 -2.55
C LEU A 80 8.94 7.21 -2.32
N ILE A 81 9.94 6.83 -3.14
CA ILE A 81 11.30 7.40 -3.10
C ILE A 81 11.53 8.15 -4.42
N ALA A 82 12.08 9.36 -4.33
CA ALA A 82 12.57 10.11 -5.49
C ALA A 82 14.09 9.97 -5.60
N ILE A 83 14.58 9.68 -6.80
CA ILE A 83 16.00 9.63 -7.14
C ILE A 83 16.29 10.81 -8.06
N VAL A 84 17.28 11.64 -7.70
CA VAL A 84 17.74 12.77 -8.51
C VAL A 84 19.18 12.49 -8.90
N ASP A 85 19.36 11.98 -10.12
CA ASP A 85 20.64 11.50 -10.66
C ASP A 85 20.71 11.80 -12.18
N SER A 86 21.71 11.29 -12.90
CA SER A 86 21.78 11.36 -14.37
C SER A 86 20.55 10.76 -15.02
N GLY A 87 20.07 9.63 -14.48
CA GLY A 87 18.79 9.04 -14.81
C GLY A 87 18.53 7.67 -14.21
N LEU A 88 17.63 6.91 -14.84
CA LEU A 88 17.12 5.64 -14.36
C LEU A 88 16.73 4.73 -15.53
N ASP A 89 17.29 3.53 -15.61
CA ASP A 89 16.82 2.51 -16.55
C ASP A 89 15.48 1.93 -16.07
N VAL A 90 14.38 2.53 -16.55
CA VAL A 90 13.01 2.15 -16.19
C VAL A 90 12.59 0.77 -16.71
N ASN A 91 13.33 0.19 -17.66
CA ASN A 91 13.02 -1.11 -18.26
C ASN A 91 13.77 -2.26 -17.56
N HIS A 92 14.61 -1.97 -16.57
CA HIS A 92 15.27 -3.01 -15.81
C HIS A 92 14.23 -3.85 -15.03
N PRO A 93 14.30 -5.20 -15.05
CA PRO A 93 13.31 -6.07 -14.42
C PRO A 93 13.07 -5.78 -12.92
N GLU A 94 14.09 -5.32 -12.21
CA GLU A 94 14.00 -4.94 -10.79
C GLU A 94 13.04 -3.76 -10.52
N PHE A 95 12.76 -2.93 -11.53
CA PHE A 95 11.85 -1.79 -11.39
C PHE A 95 10.44 -2.06 -11.94
N HIS A 96 10.16 -3.26 -12.46
CA HIS A 96 8.83 -3.62 -12.94
C HIS A 96 7.75 -3.43 -11.85
N GLY A 97 6.74 -2.62 -12.17
CA GLY A 97 5.65 -2.28 -11.23
C GLY A 97 6.07 -1.37 -10.07
N ARG A 98 7.28 -0.80 -10.09
CA ARG A 98 7.82 0.09 -9.05
C ARG A 98 8.08 1.52 -9.55
N ILE A 99 7.79 1.81 -10.82
CA ILE A 99 7.89 3.16 -11.39
C ILE A 99 6.64 3.98 -11.10
N SER A 100 6.86 5.18 -10.59
CA SER A 100 5.80 6.14 -10.26
C SER A 100 5.39 6.96 -11.50
N PRO A 101 4.09 7.29 -11.68
CA PRO A 101 3.66 8.20 -12.74
C PRO A 101 4.19 9.64 -12.56
N GLN A 102 4.83 9.93 -11.42
CA GLN A 102 5.54 11.17 -11.16
C GLN A 102 6.96 11.22 -11.74
N LEU A 103 7.41 10.18 -12.46
CA LEU A 103 8.71 10.20 -13.16
C LEU A 103 8.83 11.43 -14.07
N ARG A 104 9.98 12.11 -14.02
CA ARG A 104 10.26 13.29 -14.85
C ARG A 104 11.68 13.23 -15.38
N ASN A 105 11.84 13.56 -16.65
CA ASN A 105 13.10 13.98 -17.23
C ASN A 105 13.16 15.53 -17.21
N PHE A 106 14.32 16.08 -16.84
CA PHE A 106 14.58 17.52 -16.79
C PHE A 106 15.43 18.03 -17.96
N PHE A 107 15.88 17.14 -18.86
CA PHE A 107 16.60 17.51 -20.08
C PHE A 107 15.63 17.88 -21.21
N ASN A 108 15.91 18.97 -21.91
CA ASN A 108 15.05 19.51 -22.96
C ASN A 108 15.09 18.72 -24.30
N SER A 109 15.79 17.57 -24.38
CA SER A 109 16.09 16.88 -25.64
C SER A 109 15.64 15.42 -25.73
N LEU A 110 14.90 14.89 -24.76
CA LEU A 110 14.43 13.49 -24.73
C LEU A 110 12.95 13.40 -24.33
N GLY A 111 12.30 12.27 -24.66
CA GLY A 111 10.92 12.00 -24.25
C GLY A 111 10.77 11.94 -22.72
N PRO A 112 9.58 12.19 -22.16
CA PRO A 112 9.36 12.20 -20.71
C PRO A 112 9.63 10.85 -20.02
N GLU A 113 9.62 9.76 -20.78
CA GLU A 113 9.93 8.39 -20.36
C GLU A 113 11.41 7.98 -20.56
N ASP A 114 12.16 8.72 -21.39
CA ASP A 114 13.57 8.43 -21.67
C ASP A 114 14.43 9.10 -20.61
N VAL A 115 14.86 8.36 -19.59
CA VAL A 115 15.75 8.90 -18.55
C VAL A 115 17.18 8.43 -18.81
N PRO A 116 18.09 9.29 -19.29
CA PRO A 116 19.43 8.88 -19.72
C PRO A 116 20.26 8.34 -18.55
N ILE A 117 20.90 7.18 -18.71
CA ILE A 117 21.80 6.59 -17.69
C ILE A 117 23.16 7.29 -17.66
#